data_AF-A0A7V7K0M0-F1
#
_entry.id   AF-A0A7V7K0M0-F1
#
_cell.length_a   1.000
_cell.length_b   1.000
_cell.length_c   1.000
_cell.angle_alpha   90.00
_cell.angle_beta   90.00
_cell.angle_gamma   90.00
#
_symmetry.space_group_name_H-M   'P 1'
#
loop_
_entity.id
_entity.type
_entity.pdbx_description
1 polymer ?
#
loop_
_entity_poly.entity_id
_entity_poly.type
_entity_poly.pdbx_seq_one_letter_code
_entity_poly.pdbx_strand_id
1 'polypeptide(L)'
;MKRTISVLVLIAALLTASFFTFSPASDQPKQFTIGVVNPNHGTQAIQQGFINYLKKAGREQGWEISFQQCEAANEVTPALQQMLAKKVDLIFTVTSPATIKMKEMTRSNKVPGIFALYNPIKSGVIKNLARPEDNLTGVQISGSVPKALDWLLSLAPATKHIFVPIKFDTEAAHQSLAILSKTAAAVGIKITVAEVDSEQELSATLADIPSDVDAIFVMHSILISTHADKIAAAAIAKKIPTGAAIGKSDQGILFSYSPRLNDIGRQAGRLAMMVLQGEAPANIPTEKANYFLGINMDTAQKIGMKISNDILIQTDYLIHNQAQ
;
A
#
# COMPACT_ATOMS: atom_id res chain seq x y z
N MET A 1 51.51 74.49 -1.35
CA MET A 1 50.26 73.80 -1.77
C MET A 1 50.50 72.62 -2.72
N LYS A 2 51.45 71.70 -2.44
CA LYS A 2 51.67 70.49 -3.28
C LYS A 2 51.93 69.19 -2.49
N ARG A 3 51.78 69.20 -1.16
CA ARG A 3 52.07 68.04 -0.29
C ARG A 3 50.89 67.49 0.50
N THR A 4 49.74 68.16 0.49
CA THR A 4 48.51 67.71 1.17
C THR A 4 47.54 66.94 0.26
N ILE A 5 47.79 66.90 -1.06
CA ILE A 5 46.91 66.23 -2.03
C ILE A 5 47.26 64.73 -2.18
N SER A 6 48.48 64.30 -1.81
CA SER A 6 48.93 62.92 -2.01
C SER A 6 48.49 61.93 -0.93
N VAL A 7 47.94 62.38 0.20
CA VAL A 7 47.47 61.48 1.28
C VAL A 7 45.97 61.16 1.15
N LEU A 8 45.17 62.01 0.49
CA LEU A 8 43.75 61.74 0.25
C LEU A 8 43.50 60.71 -0.87
N VAL A 9 44.44 60.54 -1.80
CA VAL A 9 44.30 59.56 -2.89
C VAL A 9 44.63 58.13 -2.43
N LEU A 10 45.39 57.96 -1.34
CA LEU A 10 45.76 56.63 -0.84
C LEU A 10 44.69 56.01 0.09
N ILE A 11 43.80 56.81 0.69
CA ILE A 11 42.68 56.32 1.51
C ILE A 11 41.47 55.97 0.62
N ALA A 12 41.34 56.61 -0.55
CA ALA A 12 40.31 56.26 -1.52
C ALA A 12 40.58 54.96 -2.29
N ALA A 13 41.83 54.46 -2.28
CA ALA A 13 42.23 53.21 -2.94
C ALA A 13 42.13 51.96 -2.04
N LEU A 14 41.78 52.12 -0.76
CA LEU A 14 41.66 51.01 0.21
C LEU A 14 40.21 50.73 0.65
N LEU A 15 39.22 51.43 0.06
CA LEU A 15 37.79 51.26 0.35
C LEU A 15 36.98 50.59 -0.78
N THR A 16 37.64 50.06 -1.82
CA THR A 16 36.96 49.40 -2.95
C THR A 16 37.11 47.87 -2.98
N ALA A 17 37.72 47.26 -1.96
CA ALA A 17 37.87 45.80 -1.86
C ALA A 17 37.07 45.21 -0.69
N SER A 18 35.76 45.47 -0.69
CA SER A 18 34.79 44.65 0.05
C SER A 18 33.48 44.63 -0.74
N PHE A 19 33.58 44.27 -2.01
CA PHE A 19 32.46 43.58 -2.65
C PHE A 19 32.34 42.24 -1.95
N PHE A 20 31.48 42.17 -0.93
CA PHE A 20 30.83 40.92 -0.58
C PHE A 20 30.23 40.39 -1.88
N THR A 21 30.90 39.42 -2.50
CA THR A 21 30.28 38.58 -3.52
C THR A 21 29.21 37.81 -2.76
N PHE A 22 28.02 38.40 -2.68
CA PHE A 22 26.80 37.68 -2.39
C PHE A 22 26.65 36.71 -3.56
N SER A 23 27.25 35.52 -3.46
CA SER A 23 26.85 34.42 -4.30
C SER A 23 25.38 34.21 -3.96
N PRO A 24 24.42 34.49 -4.87
CA PRO A 24 23.07 34.03 -4.64
C PRO A 24 23.21 32.52 -4.41
N ALA A 25 22.68 32.04 -3.28
CA ALA A 25 22.49 30.60 -3.10
C ALA A 25 21.86 30.10 -4.40
N SER A 26 22.44 29.06 -5.01
CA SER A 26 21.99 28.59 -6.31
C SER A 26 20.48 28.36 -6.24
N ASP A 27 19.72 29.20 -6.95
CA ASP A 27 18.25 29.18 -6.98
C ASP A 27 17.74 27.99 -7.83
N GLN A 28 18.57 26.95 -7.95
CA GLN A 28 18.26 25.72 -8.65
C GLN A 28 17.51 24.81 -7.68
N PRO A 29 16.31 24.36 -8.04
CA PRO A 29 15.52 23.49 -7.19
C PRO A 29 16.32 22.23 -6.86
N LYS A 30 16.26 21.77 -5.61
CA LYS A 30 16.89 20.50 -5.22
C LYS A 30 16.27 19.38 -6.07
N GLN A 31 17.10 18.62 -6.77
CA GLN A 31 16.64 17.54 -7.64
C GLN A 31 16.77 16.20 -6.94
N PHE A 32 15.74 15.36 -7.09
CA PHE A 32 15.73 13.98 -6.63
C PHE A 32 15.27 13.04 -7.74
N THR A 33 15.84 11.85 -7.78
CA THR A 33 15.45 10.75 -8.65
C THR A 33 15.02 9.57 -7.81
N ILE A 34 13.78 9.12 -7.96
CA ILE A 34 13.19 8.06 -7.14
C ILE A 34 12.90 6.83 -8.00
N GLY A 35 13.40 5.68 -7.57
CA GLY A 35 13.02 4.39 -8.13
C GLY A 35 11.66 3.94 -7.59
N VAL A 36 10.77 3.44 -8.44
CA VAL A 36 9.47 2.88 -8.05
C VAL A 36 9.31 1.51 -8.69
N VAL A 37 9.22 0.46 -7.88
CA VAL A 37 9.11 -0.92 -8.35
C VAL A 37 7.82 -1.53 -7.82
N ASN A 38 6.88 -1.78 -8.71
CA ASN A 38 5.56 -2.32 -8.38
C ASN A 38 5.12 -3.33 -9.45
N PRO A 39 5.52 -4.61 -9.32
CA PRO A 39 5.24 -5.62 -10.32
C PRO A 39 3.79 -6.14 -10.33
N ASN A 40 2.93 -5.64 -9.44
CA ASN A 40 1.54 -6.09 -9.32
C ASN A 40 0.59 -5.02 -9.87
N HIS A 41 -0.03 -5.32 -11.01
CA HIS A 41 -0.99 -4.44 -11.68
C HIS A 41 -2.21 -4.11 -10.78
N GLY A 42 -2.64 -5.05 -9.94
CA GLY A 42 -3.73 -4.83 -8.98
C GLY A 42 -3.43 -3.80 -7.89
N THR A 43 -2.18 -3.33 -7.79
CA THR A 43 -1.74 -2.34 -6.79
C THR A 43 -1.20 -1.04 -7.40
N GLN A 44 -1.46 -0.76 -8.69
CA GLN A 44 -1.04 0.49 -9.34
C GLN A 44 -1.51 1.77 -8.62
N ALA A 45 -2.67 1.74 -7.97
CA ALA A 45 -3.15 2.87 -7.16
C ALA A 45 -2.23 3.21 -5.96
N ILE A 46 -1.49 2.24 -5.40
CA ILE A 46 -0.47 2.52 -4.38
C ILE A 46 0.66 3.36 -4.98
N GLN A 47 1.19 2.94 -6.12
CA GLN A 47 2.23 3.66 -6.86
C GLN A 47 1.78 5.07 -7.26
N GLN A 48 0.55 5.21 -7.78
CA GLN A 48 0.03 6.52 -8.17
C GLN A 48 -0.16 7.45 -6.96
N GLY A 49 -0.68 6.93 -5.84
CA GLY A 49 -0.81 7.67 -4.60
C GLY A 49 0.54 8.19 -4.09
N PHE A 50 1.58 7.35 -4.15
CA PHE A 50 2.95 7.71 -3.77
C PHE A 50 3.52 8.83 -4.67
N ILE A 51 3.46 8.64 -5.99
CA ILE A 51 3.97 9.60 -6.98
C ILE A 51 3.24 10.94 -6.87
N ASN A 52 1.91 10.92 -6.76
CA ASN A 52 1.10 12.14 -6.65
C ASN A 52 1.42 12.92 -5.38
N TYR A 53 1.57 12.22 -4.26
CA TYR A 53 1.95 12.85 -3.00
C TYR A 53 3.31 13.53 -3.11
N LEU A 54 4.34 12.83 -3.60
CA LEU A 54 5.68 13.38 -3.72
C LEU A 54 5.78 14.52 -4.74
N LYS A 55 5.10 14.43 -5.89
CA LYS A 55 5.05 15.55 -6.84
C LYS A 55 4.45 16.80 -6.19
N LYS A 56 3.38 16.64 -5.41
CA LYS A 56 2.75 17.77 -4.71
C LYS A 56 3.67 18.33 -3.63
N ALA A 57 4.10 17.49 -2.69
CA ALA A 57 4.92 17.89 -1.55
C ALA A 57 6.29 18.43 -1.99
N GLY A 58 6.92 17.83 -3.00
CA GLY A 58 8.17 18.30 -3.59
C GLY A 58 8.04 19.70 -4.18
N ARG A 59 6.98 19.98 -4.95
CA ARG A 59 6.72 21.34 -5.47
C ARG A 59 6.52 22.36 -4.35
N GLU A 60 5.83 21.99 -3.28
CA GLU A 60 5.65 22.86 -2.10
C GLU A 60 6.99 23.16 -1.39
N GLN A 61 8.00 22.30 -1.54
CA GLN A 61 9.37 22.51 -1.03
C GLN A 61 10.31 23.18 -2.04
N GLY A 62 9.83 23.50 -3.26
CA GLY A 62 10.69 23.99 -4.34
C GLY A 62 11.66 22.92 -4.88
N TRP A 63 11.28 21.64 -4.81
CA TRP A 63 12.08 20.51 -5.31
C TRP A 63 11.58 20.00 -6.66
N GLU A 64 12.48 19.45 -7.45
CA GLU A 64 12.15 18.68 -8.65
C GLU A 64 12.34 17.19 -8.37
N ILE A 65 11.27 16.41 -8.56
CA ILE A 65 11.30 14.96 -8.31
C ILE A 65 10.99 14.22 -9.61
N SER A 66 11.94 13.41 -10.07
CA SER A 66 11.80 12.51 -11.20
C SER A 66 11.66 11.06 -10.75
N PHE A 67 11.03 10.22 -11.59
CA PHE A 67 10.70 8.84 -11.24
C PHE A 67 11.20 7.86 -12.30
N GLN A 68 11.80 6.76 -11.86
CA GLN A 68 12.08 5.59 -12.68
C GLN A 68 11.16 4.45 -12.25
N GLN A 69 10.34 3.93 -13.15
CA GLN A 69 9.26 3.00 -12.82
C GLN A 69 9.53 1.61 -13.40
N CYS A 70 9.18 0.57 -12.65
CA CYS A 70 9.21 -0.83 -13.08
C CYS A 70 7.92 -1.52 -12.66
N GLU A 71 7.14 -1.99 -13.64
CA GLU A 71 5.84 -2.65 -13.43
C GLU A 71 5.84 -4.14 -13.78
N ALA A 72 6.92 -4.66 -14.37
CA ALA A 72 7.01 -6.05 -14.80
C ALA A 72 7.78 -6.89 -13.77
N ALA A 73 7.19 -8.03 -13.37
CA ALA A 73 7.76 -8.92 -12.35
C ALA A 73 9.13 -9.49 -12.75
N ASN A 74 9.31 -9.86 -14.02
CA ASN A 74 10.57 -10.37 -14.56
C ASN A 74 11.66 -9.29 -14.68
N GLU A 75 11.30 -8.01 -14.64
CA GLU A 75 12.23 -6.89 -14.81
C GLU A 75 12.69 -6.27 -13.48
N VAL A 76 12.22 -6.78 -12.33
CA VAL A 76 12.56 -6.20 -11.01
C VAL A 76 14.06 -6.11 -10.77
N THR A 77 14.81 -7.17 -11.06
CA THR A 77 16.27 -7.19 -10.86
C THR A 77 17.00 -6.23 -11.81
N PRO A 78 16.82 -6.30 -13.15
CA PRO A 78 17.50 -5.36 -14.05
C PRO A 78 17.09 -3.90 -13.80
N ALA A 79 15.82 -3.63 -13.48
CA ALA A 79 15.38 -2.28 -13.12
C ALA A 79 16.09 -1.76 -11.87
N LEU A 80 16.20 -2.56 -10.80
CA LEU A 80 16.94 -2.18 -9.61
C LEU A 80 18.43 -1.94 -9.92
N GLN A 81 19.06 -2.77 -10.76
CA GLN A 81 20.46 -2.55 -11.18
C GLN A 81 20.62 -1.20 -11.89
N GLN A 82 19.70 -0.87 -12.80
CA GLN A 82 19.71 0.40 -13.52
C GLN A 82 19.49 1.59 -12.57
N MET A 83 18.55 1.49 -11.63
CA MET A 83 18.29 2.51 -10.62
C MET A 83 19.54 2.77 -9.77
N LEU A 84 20.22 1.72 -9.32
CA LEU A 84 21.46 1.84 -8.54
C LEU A 84 22.61 2.42 -9.37
N ALA A 85 22.76 2.02 -10.62
CA ALA A 85 23.77 2.58 -11.53
C ALA A 85 23.56 4.08 -11.77
N LYS A 86 22.30 4.52 -11.83
CA LYS A 86 21.90 5.93 -11.94
C LYS A 86 21.92 6.69 -10.60
N LYS A 87 22.30 6.03 -9.49
CA LYS A 87 22.38 6.61 -8.15
C LYS A 87 21.08 7.33 -7.73
N VAL A 88 19.95 6.63 -7.82
CA VAL A 88 18.67 7.14 -7.29
C VAL A 88 18.79 7.47 -5.80
N ASP A 89 18.05 8.49 -5.37
CA ASP A 89 18.07 9.00 -3.99
C ASP A 89 17.24 8.14 -3.03
N LEU A 90 16.23 7.43 -3.56
CA LEU A 90 15.32 6.60 -2.79
C LEU A 90 14.69 5.53 -3.71
N ILE A 91 14.39 4.36 -3.17
CA ILE A 91 13.64 3.31 -3.87
C ILE A 91 12.35 2.99 -3.12
N PHE A 92 11.21 3.16 -3.79
CA PHE A 92 9.92 2.68 -3.32
C PHE A 92 9.61 1.31 -3.94
N THR A 93 9.22 0.36 -3.11
CA THR A 93 8.86 -1.00 -3.53
C THR A 93 7.47 -1.37 -3.04
N VAL A 94 6.69 -1.99 -3.93
CA VAL A 94 5.42 -2.65 -3.60
C VAL A 94 5.62 -4.15 -3.76
N THR A 95 5.06 -4.94 -2.84
CA THR A 95 5.19 -6.41 -2.69
C THR A 95 6.45 -6.88 -1.95
N SER A 96 6.34 -8.02 -1.25
CA SER A 96 7.46 -8.62 -0.51
C SER A 96 8.64 -9.03 -1.40
N PRO A 97 8.46 -9.71 -2.55
CA PRO A 97 9.58 -10.12 -3.40
C PRO A 97 10.42 -8.94 -3.91
N ALA A 98 9.77 -7.87 -4.38
CA ALA A 98 10.47 -6.67 -4.83
C ALA A 98 11.24 -5.99 -3.68
N THR A 99 10.63 -5.93 -2.49
CA THR A 99 11.25 -5.33 -1.31
C THR A 99 12.46 -6.14 -0.83
N ILE A 100 12.36 -7.48 -0.79
CA ILE A 100 13.47 -8.36 -0.42
C ILE A 100 14.62 -8.17 -1.41
N LYS A 101 14.33 -8.13 -2.71
CA LYS A 101 15.36 -7.93 -3.74
C LYS A 101 16.06 -6.57 -3.61
N MET A 102 15.29 -5.51 -3.36
CA MET A 102 15.84 -4.18 -3.11
C MET A 102 16.72 -4.16 -1.84
N LYS A 103 16.27 -4.77 -0.74
CA LYS A 103 17.06 -4.92 0.49
C LYS A 103 18.38 -5.63 0.23
N GLU A 104 18.39 -6.71 -0.54
CA GLU A 104 19.62 -7.45 -0.90
C GLU A 104 20.61 -6.58 -1.69
N MET A 105 20.10 -5.87 -2.70
CA MET A 105 20.94 -5.11 -3.63
C MET A 105 21.44 -3.78 -3.05
N THR A 106 20.80 -3.27 -1.99
CA THR A 106 21.18 -2.02 -1.32
C THR A 106 22.03 -2.22 -0.08
N ARG A 107 22.41 -3.47 0.26
CA ARG A 107 23.20 -3.78 1.47
C ARG A 107 24.49 -2.98 1.57
N SER A 108 25.18 -2.74 0.44
CA SER A 108 26.49 -2.08 0.39
C SER A 108 26.40 -0.56 0.25
N ASN A 109 25.51 -0.06 -0.61
CA ASN A 109 25.39 1.37 -0.93
C ASN A 109 24.39 2.13 -0.05
N LYS A 110 23.57 1.42 0.73
CA LYS A 110 22.61 1.98 1.70
C LYS A 110 21.62 2.98 1.10
N VAL A 111 21.26 2.84 -0.19
CA VAL A 111 20.20 3.65 -0.79
C VAL A 111 18.91 3.49 0.02
N PRO A 112 18.29 4.57 0.51
CA PRO A 112 17.07 4.49 1.32
C PRO A 112 15.92 3.79 0.58
N GLY A 113 15.21 2.94 1.31
CA GLY A 113 14.10 2.15 0.79
C GLY A 113 12.80 2.42 1.54
N ILE A 114 11.72 2.63 0.78
CA ILE A 114 10.35 2.67 1.30
C ILE A 114 9.61 1.44 0.77
N PHE A 115 8.90 0.73 1.64
CA PHE A 115 8.08 -0.41 1.22
C PHE A 115 6.59 -0.18 1.47
N ALA A 116 5.76 -0.84 0.66
CA ALA A 116 4.35 -1.09 0.96
C ALA A 116 4.06 -2.57 0.69
N LEU A 117 3.84 -3.34 1.76
CA LEU A 117 3.68 -4.80 1.66
C LEU A 117 2.86 -5.38 2.82
N TYR A 118 2.44 -6.64 2.71
CA TYR A 118 1.53 -7.26 3.69
C TYR A 118 2.12 -7.32 5.10
N ASN A 119 3.16 -8.13 5.32
CA ASN A 119 3.80 -8.28 6.64
C ASN A 119 5.34 -8.24 6.53
N PRO A 120 5.99 -7.12 6.89
CA PRO A 120 7.42 -6.94 6.70
C PRO A 120 8.28 -7.74 7.68
N ILE A 121 7.72 -8.14 8.82
CA ILE A 121 8.41 -9.02 9.78
C ILE A 121 8.39 -10.46 9.28
N LYS A 122 7.21 -10.98 8.92
CA LYS A 122 7.08 -12.35 8.44
C LYS A 122 7.80 -12.59 7.11
N SER A 123 7.88 -11.57 6.25
CA SER A 123 8.68 -11.63 5.02
C SER A 123 10.19 -11.40 5.22
N GLY A 124 10.68 -11.22 6.46
CA GLY A 124 12.11 -11.03 6.73
C GLY A 124 12.69 -9.67 6.29
N VAL A 125 11.83 -8.71 5.92
CA VAL A 125 12.23 -7.38 5.46
C VAL A 125 12.75 -6.55 6.64
N ILE A 126 12.08 -6.58 7.78
CA ILE A 126 12.51 -5.92 9.03
C ILE A 126 12.30 -6.86 10.22
N LYS A 127 12.87 -6.51 11.38
CA LYS A 127 12.65 -7.25 12.63
C LYS A 127 11.66 -6.55 13.58
N ASN A 128 11.54 -5.23 13.49
CA ASN A 128 10.77 -4.41 14.42
C ASN A 128 10.09 -3.25 13.66
N LEU A 129 8.82 -3.00 13.96
CA LEU A 129 8.04 -1.91 13.36
C LEU A 129 8.43 -0.54 13.92
N ALA A 130 8.67 -0.43 15.23
CA ALA A 130 8.97 0.83 15.89
C ALA A 130 10.39 1.32 15.62
N ARG A 131 11.30 0.39 15.30
CA ARG A 131 12.69 0.66 14.95
C ARG A 131 13.06 -0.24 13.78
N PRO A 132 12.63 0.09 12.55
CA PRO A 132 13.07 -0.69 11.41
C PRO A 132 14.59 -0.57 11.31
N GLU A 133 15.28 -1.68 11.10
CA GLU A 133 16.74 -1.69 11.03
C GLU A 133 17.20 -1.28 9.61
N ASP A 134 18.46 -0.85 9.49
CA ASP A 134 19.14 -0.62 8.21
C ASP A 134 18.59 0.60 7.43
N ASN A 135 18.45 0.49 6.11
CA ASN A 135 18.10 1.56 5.19
C ASN A 135 16.61 1.53 4.77
N LEU A 136 15.73 0.88 5.54
CA LEU A 136 14.36 0.57 5.12
C LEU A 136 13.31 1.04 6.13
N THR A 137 12.21 1.60 5.66
CA THR A 137 10.95 1.76 6.42
C THR A 137 9.76 1.68 5.46
N GLY A 138 8.52 1.81 5.93
CA GLY A 138 7.38 1.75 5.03
C GLY A 138 6.04 1.56 5.72
N VAL A 139 5.11 0.99 4.96
CA VAL A 139 3.72 0.72 5.36
C VAL A 139 3.46 -0.78 5.33
N GLN A 140 3.01 -1.34 6.46
CA GLN A 140 2.48 -2.70 6.53
C GLN A 140 0.97 -2.71 6.27
N ILE A 141 0.50 -3.71 5.53
CA ILE A 141 -0.88 -3.84 5.07
C ILE A 141 -1.63 -4.98 5.79
N SER A 142 -0.96 -5.75 6.64
CA SER A 142 -1.57 -6.81 7.46
C SER A 142 -2.31 -6.28 8.69
N GLY A 143 -3.37 -6.99 9.10
CA GLY A 143 -4.16 -6.67 10.30
C GLY A 143 -5.67 -6.59 10.08
N SER A 144 -6.15 -6.56 8.83
CA SER A 144 -7.59 -6.50 8.52
C SER A 144 -8.35 -7.77 8.87
N VAL A 145 -7.76 -8.95 8.68
CA VAL A 145 -8.47 -10.25 8.69
C VAL A 145 -9.34 -10.48 9.93
N PRO A 146 -8.84 -10.33 11.18
CA PRO A 146 -9.67 -10.57 12.35
C PRO A 146 -10.86 -9.62 12.46
N LYS A 147 -10.64 -8.32 12.17
CA LYS A 147 -11.70 -7.31 12.23
C LYS A 147 -12.69 -7.46 11.07
N ALA A 148 -12.24 -7.91 9.91
CA ALA A 148 -13.11 -8.24 8.78
C ALA A 148 -14.02 -9.44 9.11
N LEU A 149 -13.51 -10.47 9.81
CA LEU A 149 -14.34 -11.56 10.31
C LEU A 149 -15.35 -11.08 11.36
N ASP A 150 -14.93 -10.24 12.30
CA ASP A 150 -15.82 -9.61 13.29
C ASP A 150 -16.96 -8.82 12.63
N TRP A 151 -16.66 -8.08 11.54
CA TRP A 151 -17.68 -7.41 10.75
C TRP A 151 -18.65 -8.39 10.06
N LEU A 152 -18.16 -9.50 9.50
CA LEU A 152 -19.03 -10.53 8.93
C LEU A 152 -20.01 -11.05 9.99
N LEU A 153 -19.52 -11.37 11.19
CA LEU A 153 -20.34 -11.91 12.27
C LEU A 153 -21.29 -10.86 12.86
N SER A 154 -20.94 -9.57 12.80
CA SER A 154 -21.84 -8.48 13.18
C SER A 154 -22.98 -8.30 12.16
N LEU A 155 -22.67 -8.42 10.87
CA LEU A 155 -23.62 -8.31 9.76
C LEU A 155 -24.51 -9.55 9.61
N ALA A 156 -23.95 -10.72 9.86
CA ALA A 156 -24.59 -12.03 9.73
C ALA A 156 -24.32 -12.90 10.97
N PRO A 157 -24.98 -12.63 12.12
CA PRO A 157 -24.71 -13.34 13.38
C PRO A 157 -24.99 -14.84 13.35
N ALA A 158 -25.79 -15.30 12.38
CA ALA A 158 -26.12 -16.71 12.17
C ALA A 158 -25.00 -17.50 11.47
N THR A 159 -23.98 -16.85 10.92
CA THR A 159 -22.87 -17.52 10.24
C THR A 159 -22.15 -18.48 11.19
N LYS A 160 -22.04 -19.74 10.80
CA LYS A 160 -21.28 -20.82 11.46
C LYS A 160 -20.27 -21.48 10.52
N HIS A 161 -20.49 -21.39 9.22
CA HIS A 161 -19.64 -22.01 8.22
C HIS A 161 -19.32 -21.05 7.07
N ILE A 162 -18.03 -20.78 6.88
CA ILE A 162 -17.52 -19.87 5.85
C ILE A 162 -16.84 -20.68 4.75
N PHE A 163 -17.17 -20.35 3.50
CA PHE A 163 -16.47 -20.82 2.32
C PHE A 163 -15.36 -19.84 1.91
N VAL A 164 -14.17 -20.36 1.60
CA VAL A 164 -13.00 -19.54 1.24
C VAL A 164 -12.35 -20.08 -0.03
N PRO A 165 -12.70 -19.56 -1.21
CA PRO A 165 -11.92 -19.84 -2.42
C PRO A 165 -10.58 -19.11 -2.32
N ILE A 166 -9.48 -19.80 -2.64
CA ILE A 166 -8.13 -19.23 -2.55
C ILE A 166 -7.19 -19.82 -3.60
N LYS A 167 -6.34 -18.97 -4.17
CA LYS A 167 -5.10 -19.40 -4.83
C LYS A 167 -3.92 -18.98 -3.96
N PHE A 168 -2.98 -19.88 -3.74
CA PHE A 168 -1.74 -19.59 -3.03
C PHE A 168 -0.69 -18.95 -3.94
N ASP A 169 -1.07 -17.88 -4.63
CA ASP A 169 -0.23 -17.14 -5.58
C ASP A 169 0.69 -16.11 -4.90
N THR A 170 0.52 -15.89 -3.59
CA THR A 170 1.33 -14.97 -2.81
C THR A 170 1.49 -15.44 -1.37
N GLU A 171 2.59 -15.02 -0.74
CA GLU A 171 2.80 -15.21 0.71
C GLU A 171 1.70 -14.53 1.55
N ALA A 172 1.08 -13.45 1.05
CA ALA A 172 -0.05 -12.82 1.71
C ALA A 172 -1.29 -13.73 1.74
N ALA A 173 -1.52 -14.55 0.72
CA ALA A 173 -2.60 -15.53 0.68
C ALA A 173 -2.43 -16.56 1.80
N HIS A 174 -1.23 -17.14 1.94
CA HIS A 174 -0.91 -18.08 3.01
C HIS A 174 -1.09 -17.46 4.41
N GLN A 175 -0.48 -16.30 4.64
CA GLN A 175 -0.52 -15.64 5.95
C GLN A 175 -1.94 -15.22 6.34
N SER A 176 -2.69 -14.65 5.40
CA SER A 176 -4.05 -14.20 5.66
C SER A 176 -4.98 -15.38 5.97
N LEU A 177 -4.88 -16.50 5.23
CA LEU A 177 -5.67 -17.70 5.53
C LEU A 177 -5.32 -18.29 6.90
N ALA A 178 -4.03 -18.38 7.25
CA ALA A 178 -3.63 -18.87 8.58
C ALA A 178 -4.21 -18.01 9.72
N ILE A 179 -4.23 -16.68 9.54
CA ILE A 179 -4.86 -15.76 10.50
C ILE A 179 -6.37 -15.98 10.56
N LEU A 180 -7.04 -16.13 9.41
CA LEU A 180 -8.48 -16.36 9.35
C LEU A 180 -8.83 -17.68 10.05
N SER A 181 -8.17 -18.78 9.73
CA SER A 181 -8.41 -20.09 10.35
C SER A 181 -8.22 -20.05 11.86
N LYS A 182 -7.17 -19.39 12.36
CA LYS A 182 -6.96 -19.21 13.80
C LYS A 182 -8.07 -18.37 14.45
N THR A 183 -8.47 -17.27 13.81
CA THR A 183 -9.48 -16.36 14.36
C THR A 183 -10.86 -17.02 14.37
N ALA A 184 -11.24 -17.68 13.28
CA ALA A 184 -12.49 -18.42 13.14
C ALA A 184 -12.60 -19.56 14.16
N ALA A 185 -11.53 -20.35 14.34
CA ALA A 185 -11.50 -21.40 15.36
C ALA A 185 -11.72 -20.85 16.78
N ALA A 186 -11.15 -19.68 17.11
CA ALA A 186 -11.31 -19.05 18.41
C ALA A 186 -12.75 -18.59 18.71
N VAL A 187 -13.59 -18.43 17.68
CA VAL A 187 -15.01 -18.05 17.81
C VAL A 187 -15.97 -19.14 17.34
N GLY A 188 -15.48 -20.37 17.13
CA GLY A 188 -16.31 -21.53 16.78
C GLY A 188 -16.88 -21.52 15.35
N ILE A 189 -16.21 -20.85 14.40
CA ILE A 189 -16.61 -20.80 12.99
C ILE A 189 -15.84 -21.85 12.19
N LYS A 190 -16.56 -22.70 11.46
CA LYS A 190 -16.01 -23.67 10.51
C LYS A 190 -15.57 -22.95 9.23
N ILE A 191 -14.42 -23.33 8.68
CA ILE A 191 -13.95 -22.87 7.38
C ILE A 191 -13.83 -24.07 6.43
N THR A 192 -14.45 -23.96 5.26
CA THR A 192 -14.11 -24.80 4.10
C THR A 192 -13.26 -23.99 3.13
N VAL A 193 -12.02 -24.43 2.96
CA VAL A 193 -11.10 -23.84 1.98
C VAL A 193 -11.27 -24.59 0.67
N ALA A 194 -11.40 -23.85 -0.43
CA ALA A 194 -11.34 -24.40 -1.78
C ALA A 194 -10.14 -23.79 -2.49
N GLU A 195 -9.09 -24.59 -2.66
CA GLU A 195 -7.92 -24.19 -3.43
C GLU A 195 -8.24 -24.25 -4.92
N VAL A 196 -7.87 -23.20 -5.66
CA VAL A 196 -8.10 -23.08 -7.10
C VAL A 196 -6.85 -22.53 -7.77
N ASP A 197 -6.55 -23.02 -8.97
CA ASP A 197 -5.35 -22.62 -9.71
C ASP A 197 -5.61 -21.74 -10.92
N SER A 198 -6.87 -21.67 -11.37
CA SER A 198 -7.28 -20.94 -12.56
C SER A 198 -8.66 -20.29 -12.43
N GLU A 199 -8.98 -19.36 -13.33
CA GLU A 199 -10.32 -18.76 -13.42
C GLU A 199 -11.40 -19.80 -13.72
N GLN A 200 -11.06 -20.83 -14.50
CA GLN A 200 -11.95 -21.94 -14.85
C GLN A 200 -12.29 -22.78 -13.62
N GLU A 201 -11.28 -23.16 -12.83
CA GLU A 201 -11.47 -23.89 -11.58
C GLU A 201 -12.22 -23.07 -10.54
N LEU A 202 -11.94 -21.75 -10.44
CA LEU A 202 -12.73 -20.85 -9.62
C LEU A 202 -14.20 -20.86 -10.05
N SER A 203 -14.48 -20.78 -11.35
CA SER A 203 -15.86 -20.79 -11.86
C SER A 203 -16.58 -22.12 -11.54
N ALA A 204 -15.89 -23.26 -11.70
CA ALA A 204 -16.42 -24.57 -11.34
C ALA A 204 -16.68 -24.70 -9.84
N THR A 205 -15.74 -24.24 -9.01
CA THR A 205 -15.85 -24.21 -7.55
C THR A 205 -17.02 -23.35 -7.07
N LEU A 206 -17.25 -22.20 -7.72
CA LEU A 206 -18.37 -21.31 -7.40
C LEU A 206 -19.73 -21.88 -7.85
N ALA A 207 -19.75 -22.73 -8.87
CA ALA A 207 -20.97 -23.43 -9.30
C ALA A 207 -21.38 -24.53 -8.30
N ASP A 208 -20.41 -25.15 -7.62
CA ASP A 208 -20.62 -26.24 -6.65
C ASP A 208 -20.23 -25.84 -5.22
N ILE A 209 -20.61 -24.63 -4.82
CA ILE A 209 -20.44 -24.20 -3.43
C ILE A 209 -21.26 -25.18 -2.54
N PRO A 210 -20.76 -25.63 -1.38
CA PRO A 210 -21.51 -26.47 -0.47
C PRO A 210 -22.88 -25.86 -0.08
N SER A 211 -23.85 -26.69 0.28
CA SER A 211 -25.17 -26.21 0.70
C SER A 211 -25.22 -25.74 2.16
N ASP A 212 -24.25 -26.15 2.99
CA ASP A 212 -24.15 -25.86 4.41
C ASP A 212 -23.36 -24.58 4.74
N VAL A 213 -22.85 -23.85 3.73
CA VAL A 213 -22.11 -22.61 3.97
C VAL A 213 -23.05 -21.41 4.14
N ASP A 214 -22.73 -20.57 5.12
CA ASP A 214 -23.52 -19.39 5.48
C ASP A 214 -22.95 -18.10 4.90
N ALA A 215 -21.70 -18.11 4.44
CA ALA A 215 -21.01 -16.94 3.89
C ALA A 215 -19.84 -17.34 2.99
N ILE A 216 -19.42 -16.45 2.10
CA ILE A 216 -18.13 -16.55 1.40
C ILE A 216 -17.19 -15.45 1.91
N PHE A 217 -15.93 -15.77 2.14
CA PHE A 217 -14.93 -14.81 2.59
C PHE A 217 -13.75 -14.72 1.64
N VAL A 218 -13.48 -13.50 1.17
CA VAL A 218 -12.47 -13.18 0.16
C VAL A 218 -11.17 -12.73 0.82
N MET A 219 -10.07 -13.36 0.41
CA MET A 219 -8.74 -13.24 1.01
C MET A 219 -7.71 -12.60 0.07
N HIS A 220 -6.50 -12.34 0.57
CA HIS A 220 -5.41 -11.70 -0.17
C HIS A 220 -4.75 -12.63 -1.21
N SER A 221 -5.47 -12.96 -2.28
CA SER A 221 -4.97 -13.69 -3.46
C SER A 221 -5.18 -12.85 -4.72
N ILE A 222 -4.23 -12.87 -5.65
CA ILE A 222 -4.30 -12.11 -6.90
C ILE A 222 -5.43 -12.64 -7.80
N LEU A 223 -5.51 -13.95 -8.00
CA LEU A 223 -6.57 -14.56 -8.82
C LEU A 223 -7.96 -14.25 -8.23
N ILE A 224 -8.12 -14.46 -6.93
CA ILE A 224 -9.40 -14.23 -6.23
C ILE A 224 -9.79 -12.75 -6.28
N SER A 225 -8.83 -11.84 -6.05
CA SER A 225 -9.08 -10.40 -6.11
C SER A 225 -9.49 -9.94 -7.51
N THR A 226 -8.94 -10.54 -8.55
CA THR A 226 -9.25 -10.21 -9.95
C THR A 226 -10.69 -10.58 -10.31
N HIS A 227 -11.20 -11.69 -9.75
CA HIS A 227 -12.53 -12.23 -10.05
C HIS A 227 -13.51 -12.14 -8.87
N ALA A 228 -13.39 -11.08 -8.05
CA ALA A 228 -14.27 -10.85 -6.90
C ALA A 228 -15.74 -10.65 -7.32
N ASP A 229 -15.98 -10.14 -8.52
CA ASP A 229 -17.29 -10.00 -9.15
C ASP A 229 -18.00 -11.35 -9.35
N LYS A 230 -17.27 -12.39 -9.79
CA LYS A 230 -17.81 -13.74 -9.93
C LYS A 230 -18.18 -14.34 -8.57
N ILE A 231 -17.35 -14.11 -7.56
CA ILE A 231 -17.61 -14.56 -6.19
C ILE A 231 -18.85 -13.87 -5.63
N ALA A 232 -18.98 -12.56 -5.84
CA ALA A 232 -20.15 -11.80 -5.46
C ALA A 232 -21.42 -12.33 -6.15
N ALA A 233 -21.37 -12.57 -7.47
CA ALA A 233 -22.50 -13.09 -8.22
C ALA A 233 -22.96 -14.47 -7.72
N ALA A 234 -22.03 -15.38 -7.44
CA ALA A 234 -22.34 -16.71 -6.91
C ALA A 234 -23.00 -16.64 -5.51
N ALA A 235 -22.48 -15.78 -4.62
CA ALA A 235 -23.07 -15.59 -3.31
C ALA A 235 -24.45 -14.92 -3.36
N ILE A 236 -24.63 -13.95 -4.25
CA ILE A 236 -25.93 -13.30 -4.49
C ILE A 236 -26.96 -14.33 -4.98
N ALA A 237 -26.59 -15.20 -5.92
CA ALA A 237 -27.46 -16.26 -6.41
C ALA A 237 -27.89 -17.22 -5.29
N LYS A 238 -27.00 -17.48 -4.32
CA LYS A 238 -27.28 -18.27 -3.11
C LYS A 238 -27.92 -17.48 -1.97
N LYS A 239 -28.06 -16.16 -2.08
CA LYS A 239 -28.54 -15.25 -1.03
C LYS A 239 -27.74 -15.36 0.28
N ILE A 240 -26.43 -15.55 0.20
CA ILE A 240 -25.53 -15.56 1.35
C ILE A 240 -24.60 -14.34 1.34
N PRO A 241 -24.18 -13.80 2.50
CA PRO A 241 -23.27 -12.68 2.59
C PRO A 241 -21.86 -12.99 2.07
N THR A 242 -21.18 -11.94 1.60
CA THR A 242 -19.76 -11.97 1.24
C THR A 242 -18.95 -10.93 2.02
N GLY A 243 -17.87 -11.38 2.67
CA GLY A 243 -16.93 -10.49 3.35
C GLY A 243 -15.57 -10.49 2.65
N ALA A 244 -14.83 -9.38 2.76
CA ALA A 244 -13.47 -9.32 2.26
C ALA A 244 -12.53 -8.59 3.23
N ALA A 245 -11.31 -9.11 3.36
CA ALA A 245 -10.18 -8.42 4.01
C ALA A 245 -9.40 -7.51 3.03
N ILE A 246 -9.91 -7.37 1.81
CA ILE A 246 -9.39 -6.57 0.69
C ILE A 246 -10.51 -5.66 0.14
N GLY A 247 -10.15 -4.55 -0.49
CA GLY A 247 -11.12 -3.58 -1.02
C GLY A 247 -11.78 -4.08 -2.29
N LYS A 248 -12.98 -4.65 -2.17
CA LYS A 248 -13.74 -5.25 -3.29
C LYS A 248 -15.25 -5.04 -3.21
N SER A 249 -15.71 -4.18 -2.31
CA SER A 249 -17.13 -3.88 -2.11
C SER A 249 -17.77 -3.20 -3.33
N ASP A 250 -16.99 -2.50 -4.15
CA ASP A 250 -17.40 -1.92 -5.44
C ASP A 250 -17.65 -2.99 -6.52
N GLN A 251 -17.02 -4.17 -6.38
CA GLN A 251 -17.19 -5.32 -7.27
C GLN A 251 -18.30 -6.27 -6.80
N GLY A 252 -19.27 -5.77 -6.02
CA GLY A 252 -20.45 -6.53 -5.59
C GLY A 252 -20.26 -7.36 -4.32
N ILE A 253 -19.08 -7.38 -3.71
CA ILE A 253 -18.91 -7.96 -2.37
C ILE A 253 -19.74 -7.14 -1.37
N LEU A 254 -20.48 -7.82 -0.48
CA LEU A 254 -21.40 -7.17 0.46
C LEU A 254 -20.67 -6.17 1.35
N PHE A 255 -19.51 -6.53 1.91
CA PHE A 255 -18.68 -5.58 2.63
C PHE A 255 -17.19 -5.87 2.49
N SER A 256 -16.38 -4.85 2.70
CA SER A 256 -14.92 -4.95 2.76
C SER A 256 -14.41 -4.17 3.95
N TYR A 257 -13.49 -4.75 4.72
CA TYR A 257 -12.72 -4.01 5.71
C TYR A 257 -11.26 -4.01 5.28
N SER A 258 -10.84 -2.89 4.70
CA SER A 258 -9.61 -2.85 3.91
C SER A 258 -9.01 -1.44 3.85
N PRO A 259 -7.71 -1.34 3.55
CA PRO A 259 -7.09 -0.06 3.28
C PRO A 259 -7.38 0.42 1.86
N ARG A 260 -7.46 1.74 1.68
CA ARG A 260 -7.55 2.34 0.35
C ARG A 260 -6.17 2.40 -0.28
N LEU A 261 -6.01 1.82 -1.47
CA LEU A 261 -4.71 1.70 -2.14
C LEU A 261 -4.00 3.05 -2.34
N ASN A 262 -4.73 4.09 -2.75
CA ASN A 262 -4.18 5.44 -2.89
C ASN A 262 -3.67 6.02 -1.56
N ASP A 263 -4.33 5.70 -0.44
CA ASP A 263 -3.96 6.21 0.89
C ASP A 263 -2.72 5.49 1.42
N ILE A 264 -2.54 4.21 1.13
CA ILE A 264 -1.26 3.50 1.38
C ILE A 264 -0.13 4.22 0.64
N GLY A 265 -0.32 4.53 -0.64
CA GLY A 265 0.65 5.26 -1.45
C GLY A 265 0.98 6.63 -0.85
N ARG A 266 -0.04 7.36 -0.40
CA ARG A 266 0.10 8.65 0.29
C ARG A 266 0.88 8.53 1.60
N GLN A 267 0.59 7.53 2.42
CA GLN A 267 1.34 7.24 3.66
C GLN A 267 2.81 6.98 3.34
N ALA A 268 3.10 6.09 2.39
CA ALA A 268 4.46 5.80 1.94
C ALA A 268 5.17 7.05 1.39
N GLY A 269 4.46 7.90 0.64
CA GLY A 269 4.98 9.17 0.13
C GLY A 269 5.38 10.12 1.24
N ARG A 270 4.60 10.19 2.34
CA ARG A 270 4.97 10.99 3.52
C ARG A 270 6.24 10.48 4.18
N LEU A 271 6.38 9.15 4.34
CA LEU A 271 7.60 8.56 4.88
C LEU A 271 8.80 8.85 3.98
N ALA A 272 8.63 8.77 2.66
CA ALA A 272 9.66 9.14 1.70
C ALA A 272 10.08 10.61 1.84
N MET A 273 9.13 11.55 2.01
CA MET A 273 9.46 12.96 2.23
C MET A 273 10.37 13.15 3.46
N MET A 274 10.08 12.48 4.58
CA MET A 274 10.92 12.56 5.78
C MET A 274 12.35 12.10 5.48
N VAL A 275 12.50 11.02 4.71
CA VAL A 275 13.81 10.52 4.27
C VAL A 275 14.53 11.51 3.34
N LEU A 276 13.84 12.08 2.36
CA LEU A 276 14.41 13.08 1.45
C LEU A 276 14.80 14.39 2.17
N GLN A 277 14.15 14.68 3.30
CA GLN A 277 14.48 15.77 4.22
C GLN A 277 15.69 15.46 5.13
N GLY A 278 16.20 14.23 5.11
CA GLY A 278 17.44 13.84 5.79
C GLY A 278 17.24 12.92 7.00
N GLU A 279 16.01 12.51 7.32
CA GLU A 279 15.77 11.54 8.38
C GLU A 279 16.21 10.13 7.94
N ALA A 280 16.91 9.41 8.81
CA ALA A 280 17.34 8.06 8.49
C ALA A 280 16.11 7.12 8.52
N PRO A 281 15.93 6.21 7.53
CA PRO A 281 14.84 5.25 7.55
C PRO A 281 14.72 4.46 8.85
N ALA A 282 15.85 4.13 9.48
CA ALA A 282 15.88 3.40 10.74
C ALA A 282 15.24 4.12 11.94
N ASN A 283 15.13 5.45 11.86
CA ASN A 283 14.52 6.28 12.88
C ASN A 283 13.03 6.53 12.64
N ILE A 284 12.52 6.12 11.48
CA ILE A 284 11.13 6.33 11.08
C ILE A 284 10.36 5.02 11.32
N PRO A 285 9.45 4.96 12.31
CA PRO A 285 8.65 3.77 12.54
C PRO A 285 7.88 3.34 11.29
N THR A 286 7.86 2.03 11.03
CA THR A 286 6.97 1.43 10.02
C THR A 286 5.52 1.62 10.43
N GLU A 287 4.71 2.15 9.52
CA GLU A 287 3.31 2.46 9.77
C GLU A 287 2.39 1.29 9.44
N LYS A 288 1.23 1.25 10.10
CA LYS A 288 0.11 0.42 9.65
C LYS A 288 -0.74 1.20 8.66
N ALA A 289 -1.26 0.51 7.66
CA ALA A 289 -2.27 1.09 6.78
C ALA A 289 -3.52 1.47 7.59
N ASN A 290 -4.20 2.53 7.16
CA ASN A 290 -5.53 2.88 7.68
C ASN A 290 -6.59 2.01 6.99
N TYR A 291 -7.50 1.43 7.76
CA TYR A 291 -8.55 0.54 7.27
C TYR A 291 -9.90 1.21 7.35
N PHE A 292 -10.76 0.87 6.39
CA PHE A 292 -12.09 1.43 6.26
C PHE A 292 -13.10 0.31 6.03
N LEU A 293 -14.27 0.42 6.66
CA LEU A 293 -15.43 -0.41 6.39
C LEU A 293 -16.24 0.18 5.23
N GLY A 294 -16.32 -0.56 4.13
CA GLY A 294 -17.22 -0.29 3.02
C GLY A 294 -18.34 -1.30 2.96
N ILE A 295 -19.59 -0.85 2.74
CA ILE A 295 -20.76 -1.73 2.58
C ILE A 295 -21.42 -1.46 1.24
N ASN A 296 -21.74 -2.52 0.49
CA ASN A 296 -22.51 -2.48 -0.74
C ASN A 296 -24.00 -2.68 -0.44
N MET A 297 -24.76 -1.59 -0.51
CA MET A 297 -26.18 -1.57 -0.16
C MET A 297 -27.03 -2.30 -1.21
N ASP A 298 -26.60 -2.32 -2.47
CA ASP A 298 -27.33 -3.04 -3.52
C ASP A 298 -27.16 -4.55 -3.38
N THR A 299 -25.95 -5.01 -3.02
CA THR A 299 -25.71 -6.41 -2.68
C THR A 299 -26.54 -6.81 -1.46
N ALA A 300 -26.56 -5.98 -0.40
CA ALA A 300 -27.40 -6.22 0.77
C ALA A 300 -28.87 -6.41 0.38
N GLN A 301 -29.40 -5.54 -0.49
CA GLN A 301 -30.77 -5.65 -1.00
C GLN A 301 -30.99 -6.94 -1.80
N LYS A 302 -30.07 -7.30 -2.72
CA LYS A 302 -30.18 -8.50 -3.57
C LYS A 302 -30.21 -9.79 -2.76
N ILE A 303 -29.51 -9.86 -1.64
CA ILE A 303 -29.53 -11.02 -0.73
C ILE A 303 -30.64 -10.93 0.33
N GLY A 304 -31.44 -9.86 0.34
CA GLY A 304 -32.52 -9.66 1.31
C GLY A 304 -32.03 -9.30 2.72
N MET A 305 -30.81 -8.80 2.86
CA MET A 305 -30.22 -8.41 4.14
C MET A 305 -30.52 -6.95 4.47
N LYS A 306 -31.01 -6.70 5.69
CA LYS A 306 -31.12 -5.35 6.25
C LYS A 306 -29.89 -5.05 7.10
N ILE A 307 -29.23 -3.93 6.82
CA ILE A 307 -28.09 -3.46 7.60
C ILE A 307 -28.60 -2.61 8.76
N SER A 308 -28.17 -2.91 9.99
CA SER A 308 -28.59 -2.16 11.17
C SER A 308 -27.97 -0.77 11.22
N ASN A 309 -28.66 0.18 11.86
CA ASN A 309 -28.15 1.55 12.02
C ASN A 309 -26.83 1.60 12.78
N ASP A 310 -26.63 0.73 13.77
CA ASP A 310 -25.39 0.67 14.56
C ASP A 310 -24.17 0.31 13.69
N ILE A 311 -24.37 -0.49 12.65
CA ILE A 311 -23.32 -0.80 11.67
C ILE A 311 -23.14 0.35 10.68
N LEU A 312 -24.24 0.94 10.20
CA LEU A 312 -24.18 2.07 9.25
C LEU A 312 -23.44 3.28 9.83
N ILE A 313 -23.60 3.57 11.13
CA ILE A 313 -22.89 4.67 11.81
C ILE A 313 -21.38 4.43 11.85
N GLN A 314 -20.94 3.18 11.89
CA GLN A 314 -19.52 2.80 11.88
C GLN A 314 -18.97 2.58 10.47
N THR A 315 -19.81 2.69 9.44
CA THR A 315 -19.42 2.46 8.05
C THR A 315 -18.78 3.72 7.47
N ASP A 316 -17.56 3.59 6.96
CA ASP A 316 -16.81 4.72 6.42
C ASP A 316 -17.33 5.16 5.04
N TYR A 317 -17.89 4.23 4.25
CA TYR A 317 -18.49 4.55 2.96
C TYR A 317 -19.52 3.50 2.52
N LEU A 318 -20.59 3.98 1.90
CA LEU A 318 -21.63 3.16 1.30
C LEU A 318 -21.46 3.13 -0.22
N ILE A 319 -21.77 1.99 -0.80
CA ILE A 319 -21.76 1.78 -2.26
C ILE A 319 -23.18 1.56 -2.73
N HIS A 320 -23.54 2.37 -3.72
CA HIS A 320 -24.72 2.23 -4.57
C HIS A 320 -24.20 2.21 -6.00
N ASN A 321 -24.06 1.01 -6.54
CA ASN A 321 -23.80 0.79 -7.96
C ASN A 321 -25.05 1.24 -8.70
N GLN A 322 -25.02 2.45 -9.27
CA GLN A 322 -26.11 2.91 -10.13
C GLN A 322 -26.33 1.85 -11.21
N ALA A 323 -27.57 1.36 -11.31
CA ALA A 323 -27.98 0.52 -12.42
C ALA A 323 -27.70 1.30 -13.71
N GLN A 324 -26.83 0.75 -14.56
CA GLN A 324 -26.73 1.20 -15.95
C GLN A 324 -28.04 0.91 -16.67
#